data_AF-A0A101GTU0-F1
#
_entry.id   AF-A0A101GTU0-F1
#
_cell.length_a   1.000
_cell.length_b   1.000
_cell.length_c   1.000
_cell.angle_alpha   90.00
_cell.angle_beta   90.00
_cell.angle_gamma   90.00
#
_symmetry.space_group_name_H-M   'P 1'
#
loop_
_entity.id
_entity.type
_entity.pdbx_description
1 polymer ?
#
loop_
_entity_poly.entity_id
_entity_poly.type
_entity_poly.pdbx_seq_one_letter_code
_entity_poly.pdbx_strand_id
1 'polypeptide(L)'
;MYYKNKSNLPSYKFSDFKKACKNPKEVIIFSDAYYFADLYFSLRTKKQILSFIQSDGLENLSFLNTRRWGKNPNKNNPIMVDSYEFISGYRKGYLAFMYNKITGKWIIKSFHTSKHMEHQ
;
A
#
# COMPACT_ATOMS: atom_id res chain seq x y z
N MET A 1 -2.17 18.61 -21.53
CA MET A 1 -3.43 18.34 -20.81
C MET A 1 -3.11 17.52 -19.55
N TYR A 2 -3.07 18.16 -18.37
CA TYR A 2 -2.79 17.50 -17.11
C TYR A 2 -4.07 16.91 -16.52
N TYR A 3 -4.30 15.60 -16.69
CA TYR A 3 -5.43 14.93 -16.05
C TYR A 3 -5.17 14.81 -14.54
N LYS A 4 -5.90 15.61 -13.73
CA LYS A 4 -6.08 15.42 -12.29
C LYS A 4 -6.92 14.14 -12.06
N ASN A 5 -6.35 12.95 -12.28
CA ASN A 5 -6.99 11.67 -11.98
C ASN A 5 -6.75 11.27 -10.52
N LYS A 6 -7.17 12.13 -9.58
CA LYS A 6 -7.14 11.85 -8.14
C LYS A 6 -8.59 11.70 -7.67
N SER A 7 -8.98 10.51 -7.24
CA SER A 7 -10.28 10.29 -6.59
C SER A 7 -10.14 10.45 -5.07
N ASN A 8 -11.16 11.06 -4.46
CA ASN A 8 -11.30 11.21 -3.01
C ASN A 8 -11.96 9.98 -2.36
N LEU A 9 -12.28 8.95 -3.15
CA LEU A 9 -12.80 7.68 -2.67
C LEU A 9 -11.83 6.53 -3.04
N PRO A 10 -11.66 5.55 -2.14
CA PRO A 10 -10.85 4.37 -2.41
C PRO A 10 -11.50 3.53 -3.52
N SER A 11 -10.68 2.96 -4.39
CA SER A 11 -11.13 1.98 -5.40
C SER A 11 -11.47 0.63 -4.79
N TYR A 12 -10.86 0.32 -3.65
CA TYR A 12 -10.88 -0.98 -3.01
C TYR A 12 -11.33 -0.86 -1.55
N LYS A 13 -12.05 -1.88 -1.07
CA LYS A 13 -12.31 -1.97 0.37
C LYS A 13 -11.03 -2.40 1.06
N PHE A 14 -10.57 -1.59 2.02
CA PHE A 14 -9.38 -1.92 2.81
C PHE A 14 -9.55 -3.26 3.57
N SER A 15 -10.77 -3.59 3.99
CA SER A 15 -11.08 -4.88 4.62
C SER A 15 -10.73 -6.08 3.75
N ASP A 16 -10.94 -5.98 2.44
CA ASP A 16 -10.68 -7.07 1.50
C ASP A 16 -9.18 -7.27 1.31
N PHE A 17 -8.43 -6.18 1.22
CA PHE A 17 -6.97 -6.19 1.21
C PHE A 17 -6.39 -6.75 2.53
N LYS A 18 -6.89 -6.29 3.69
CA LYS A 18 -6.47 -6.79 5.02
C LYS A 18 -6.76 -8.29 5.16
N LYS A 19 -7.91 -8.76 4.65
CA LYS A 19 -8.25 -10.19 4.61
C LYS A 19 -7.26 -10.98 3.73
N ALA A 20 -6.92 -10.48 2.54
CA ALA A 20 -5.96 -11.14 1.66
C ALA A 20 -4.57 -11.27 2.27
N CYS A 21 -4.17 -10.36 3.16
CA CYS A 21 -2.92 -10.49 3.92
C CYS A 21 -2.85 -11.79 4.76
N LYS A 22 -3.98 -12.49 4.99
CA LYS A 22 -4.03 -13.79 5.72
C LYS A 22 -3.41 -14.91 4.92
N ASN A 23 -3.38 -14.75 3.60
CA ASN A 23 -2.84 -15.72 2.69
C ASN A 23 -1.66 -15.10 1.92
N PRO A 24 -0.40 -15.41 2.28
CA PRO A 24 0.76 -14.88 1.58
C PRO A 24 0.77 -15.19 0.08
N LYS A 25 0.01 -16.17 -0.41
CA LYS A 25 -0.11 -16.45 -1.85
C LYS A 25 -0.98 -15.44 -2.60
N GLU A 26 -1.84 -14.69 -1.91
CA GLU A 26 -2.74 -13.70 -2.51
C GLU A 26 -2.11 -12.31 -2.67
N VAL A 27 -1.03 -12.05 -1.92
CA VAL A 27 -0.36 -10.74 -1.90
C VAL A 27 1.03 -10.84 -2.52
N ILE A 28 1.32 -9.94 -3.46
CA ILE A 28 2.65 -9.69 -4.00
C ILE A 28 3.15 -8.39 -3.39
N ILE A 29 4.45 -8.30 -3.10
CA ILE A 29 5.07 -7.09 -2.55
C ILE A 29 6.21 -6.71 -3.49
N PHE A 30 6.23 -5.46 -3.95
CA PHE A 30 7.32 -4.96 -4.78
C PHE A 30 8.63 -4.85 -4.01
N SER A 31 9.76 -4.99 -4.71
CA SER A 31 11.11 -4.93 -4.10
C SER A 31 11.32 -3.67 -3.26
N ASP A 32 10.92 -2.51 -3.77
CA ASP A 32 11.07 -1.23 -3.07
C ASP A 32 10.24 -1.21 -1.79
N ALA A 33 9.04 -1.82 -1.81
CA ALA A 33 8.20 -1.92 -0.63
C ALA A 33 8.82 -2.83 0.44
N TYR A 34 9.51 -3.91 0.06
CA TYR A 34 10.30 -4.70 1.01
C TYR A 34 11.43 -3.88 1.62
N TYR A 35 12.23 -3.23 0.77
CA TYR A 35 13.41 -2.47 1.19
C TYR A 35 13.03 -1.40 2.22
N PHE A 36 11.99 -0.62 1.94
CA PHE A 36 11.58 0.46 2.83
C PHE A 36 10.80 -0.03 4.06
N ALA A 37 10.08 -1.15 3.98
CA ALA A 37 9.44 -1.75 5.15
C ALA A 37 10.48 -2.24 6.17
N ASP A 38 11.59 -2.83 5.70
CA ASP A 38 12.72 -3.18 6.56
C ASP A 38 13.39 -1.92 7.11
N LEU A 39 13.81 -1.00 6.24
CA LEU A 39 14.55 0.20 6.63
C LEU A 39 13.82 1.04 7.69
N TYR A 40 12.50 1.19 7.58
CA TYR A 40 11.74 2.10 8.43
C TYR A 40 10.92 1.43 9.52
N PHE A 41 10.60 0.15 9.40
CA PHE A 41 9.73 -0.55 10.35
C PHE A 41 10.30 -1.89 10.80
N SER A 42 11.52 -2.24 10.39
CA SER A 42 12.18 -3.52 10.69
C SER A 42 11.37 -4.75 10.24
N LEU A 43 10.55 -4.60 9.19
CA LEU A 43 9.71 -5.65 8.62
C LEU A 43 10.43 -6.32 7.44
N ARG A 44 11.36 -7.23 7.75
CA ARG A 44 12.26 -7.88 6.78
C ARG A 44 11.58 -8.87 5.85
N THR A 45 10.61 -9.60 6.38
CA THR A 45 10.01 -10.73 5.67
C THR A 45 8.61 -10.43 5.22
N LYS A 46 8.18 -11.13 4.16
CA LYS A 46 6.78 -11.09 3.70
C LYS A 46 5.81 -11.35 4.84
N LYS A 47 6.09 -12.36 5.66
CA LYS A 47 5.27 -12.74 6.80
C LYS A 47 5.16 -11.57 7.79
N GLN A 48 6.27 -10.92 8.15
CA GLN A 48 6.25 -9.76 9.05
C GLN A 48 5.43 -8.60 8.49
N ILE A 49 5.59 -8.24 7.22
CA ILE A 49 4.82 -7.16 6.60
C ILE A 49 3.32 -7.49 6.63
N LEU A 50 2.93 -8.69 6.23
CA LEU A 50 1.53 -9.09 6.21
C LEU A 50 0.92 -9.19 7.61
N SER A 51 1.65 -9.76 8.57
CA SER A 51 1.22 -9.83 9.97
C SER A 51 1.07 -8.44 10.58
N PHE A 52 1.98 -7.51 10.28
CA PHE A 52 1.90 -6.12 10.73
C PHE A 52 0.60 -5.43 10.27
N ILE A 53 0.22 -5.62 9.00
CA ILE A 53 -1.04 -5.08 8.44
C ILE A 53 -2.28 -5.70 9.10
N GLN A 54 -2.18 -6.94 9.57
CA GLN A 54 -3.29 -7.66 10.19
C GLN A 54 -3.50 -7.32 11.65
N SER A 55 -2.41 -7.27 12.40
CA SER A 55 -2.38 -7.05 13.85
C SER A 55 -2.52 -5.58 14.22
N ASP A 56 -3.21 -4.80 13.38
CA ASP A 56 -3.47 -3.38 13.59
C ASP A 56 -2.22 -2.49 13.72
N GLY A 57 -1.09 -2.90 13.13
CA GLY A 57 0.13 -2.07 13.07
C GLY A 57 -0.02 -0.80 12.21
N LEU A 58 -1.11 -0.69 11.46
CA LEU A 58 -1.50 0.51 10.71
C LEU A 58 -2.51 1.34 11.53
N GLU A 59 -2.06 1.91 12.64
CA GLU A 59 -2.90 2.71 13.55
C GLU A 59 -3.40 3.98 12.83
N ASN A 60 -4.58 4.49 13.21
CA ASN A 60 -5.15 5.73 12.65
C ASN A 60 -5.11 5.81 11.11
N LEU A 61 -5.38 4.68 10.45
CA LEU A 61 -5.32 4.57 9.00
C LEU A 61 -6.23 5.60 8.31
N SER A 62 -5.64 6.46 7.49
CA SER A 62 -6.34 7.52 6.77
C SER A 62 -6.14 7.38 5.27
N PHE A 63 -7.23 7.42 4.52
CA PHE A 63 -7.18 7.38 3.06
C PHE A 63 -6.63 8.70 2.51
N LEU A 64 -5.63 8.62 1.63
CA LEU A 64 -5.07 9.79 0.97
C LEU A 64 -5.68 10.05 -0.39
N ASN A 65 -5.64 9.03 -1.26
CA ASN A 65 -6.08 9.12 -2.63
C ASN A 65 -6.05 7.80 -3.37
N THR A 66 -6.73 7.84 -4.51
CA THR A 66 -6.67 6.85 -5.57
C THR A 66 -6.05 7.47 -6.82
N ARG A 67 -5.11 6.76 -7.46
CA ARG A 67 -4.51 7.14 -8.76
C ARG A 67 -4.39 5.96 -9.71
N ARG A 68 -4.41 6.21 -11.02
CA ARG A 68 -4.06 5.15 -12.01
C ARG A 68 -2.59 4.73 -11.82
N TRP A 69 -2.32 3.44 -11.95
CA TRP A 69 -0.96 2.91 -11.92
C TRP A 69 -0.21 3.33 -13.20
N GLY A 70 0.60 4.39 -13.10
CA GLY A 70 1.29 4.96 -14.27
C GLY A 70 2.31 4.03 -14.93
N LYS A 71 2.85 3.04 -14.18
CA LYS A 71 3.79 2.02 -14.69
C LYS A 71 3.08 0.71 -15.09
N ASN A 72 1.75 0.73 -15.25
CA ASN A 72 1.02 -0.45 -15.69
C ASN A 72 1.47 -0.87 -17.10
N PRO A 73 2.00 -2.09 -17.29
CA PRO A 73 2.44 -2.55 -18.61
C PRO A 73 1.28 -2.71 -19.60
N ASN A 74 0.07 -3.00 -19.10
CA ASN A 74 -1.11 -3.12 -19.94
C ASN A 74 -1.98 -1.86 -19.82
N LYS A 75 -1.79 -0.92 -20.75
CA LYS A 75 -2.56 0.34 -20.78
C LYS A 75 -4.06 0.14 -21.04
N ASN A 76 -4.45 -0.98 -21.66
CA ASN A 76 -5.85 -1.30 -21.98
C ASN A 76 -6.65 -1.78 -20.76
N ASN A 77 -5.97 -2.21 -19.70
CA ASN A 77 -6.59 -2.59 -18.44
C ASN A 77 -6.05 -1.72 -17.29
N PRO A 78 -6.58 -0.50 -17.10
CA PRO A 78 -6.08 0.41 -16.07
C PRO A 78 -6.28 -0.17 -14.67
N ILE A 79 -5.19 -0.23 -13.90
CA ILE A 79 -5.21 -0.62 -12.49
C ILE A 79 -5.17 0.65 -11.64
N MET A 80 -6.01 0.71 -10.61
CA MET A 80 -6.03 1.82 -9.65
C MET A 80 -5.12 1.49 -8.47
N VAL A 81 -4.51 2.51 -7.88
CA VAL A 81 -3.64 2.41 -6.71
C VAL A 81 -4.27 3.27 -5.62
N ASP A 82 -4.67 2.63 -4.53
CA ASP A 82 -5.15 3.33 -3.36
C ASP A 82 -3.97 3.56 -2.41
N SER A 83 -3.91 4.77 -1.86
CA SER A 83 -2.85 5.22 -0.96
C SER A 83 -3.44 5.64 0.38
N TYR A 84 -2.75 5.27 1.45
CA TYR A 84 -3.13 5.55 2.83
C TYR A 84 -1.93 6.05 3.61
N GLU A 85 -2.19 6.84 4.65
CA GLU A 85 -1.25 7.07 5.74
C GLU A 85 -1.70 6.32 6.98
N PHE A 86 -0.75 6.00 7.84
CA PHE A 86 -1.01 5.37 9.13
C PHE A 86 0.00 5.90 10.16
N ILE A 87 -0.26 5.61 11.41
CA ILE A 87 0.65 5.76 12.54
C ILE A 87 1.11 4.37 12.97
N SER A 88 2.37 4.26 13.36
CA SER A 88 2.90 3.08 14.02
C SER A 88 3.92 3.52 15.06
N GLY A 89 3.54 3.42 16.33
CA GLY A 89 4.26 4.10 17.42
C GLY A 89 4.42 5.60 17.12
N TYR A 90 5.66 6.09 17.10
CA TYR A 90 5.97 7.51 16.83
C TYR A 90 6.16 7.85 15.34
N ARG A 91 5.92 6.91 14.43
CA ARG A 91 6.21 7.08 13.00
C ARG A 91 4.93 7.25 12.20
N LYS A 92 4.92 8.22 11.29
CA LYS A 92 3.90 8.33 10.25
C LYS A 92 4.32 7.50 9.04
N GLY A 93 3.51 6.51 8.70
CA GLY A 93 3.73 5.59 7.59
C GLY A 93 2.84 5.88 6.39
N TYR A 94 3.27 5.39 5.24
CA TYR A 94 2.57 5.43 3.97
C TYR A 94 2.48 4.02 3.39
N LEU A 95 1.27 3.65 2.97
CA LEU A 95 0.97 2.38 2.32
C LEU A 95 0.23 2.65 1.01
N ALA A 96 0.70 2.04 -0.07
CA ALA A 96 -0.02 2.01 -1.34
C ALA A 96 -0.16 0.60 -1.88
N PHE A 97 -1.39 0.22 -2.25
CA PHE A 97 -1.70 -1.09 -2.79
C PHE A 97 -2.69 -1.02 -3.96
N MET A 98 -2.76 -2.12 -4.69
CA MET A 98 -3.65 -2.29 -5.84
C MET A 98 -4.09 -3.74 -5.98
N TYR A 99 -5.17 -3.96 -6.72
CA TYR A 99 -5.64 -5.31 -7.06
C TYR A 99 -5.55 -5.54 -8.56
N ASN A 100 -4.83 -6.59 -8.96
CA ASN A 100 -4.79 -7.05 -10.32
C ASN A 100 -5.90 -8.08 -10.55
N LYS A 101 -6.97 -7.66 -11.24
CA LYS A 101 -8.13 -8.52 -11.55
C LYS A 101 -7.80 -9.71 -12.45
N ILE A 102 -6.76 -9.61 -13.29
CA ILE A 102 -6.36 -10.69 -14.21
C ILE A 102 -5.72 -11.83 -13.41
N THR A 103 -4.80 -11.50 -12.51
CA THR A 103 -4.06 -12.52 -11.74
C THR A 103 -4.76 -12.91 -10.44
N GLY A 104 -5.80 -12.16 -10.04
CA GLY A 104 -6.46 -12.30 -8.74
C GLY A 104 -5.53 -12.01 -7.56
N LYS A 105 -4.55 -11.11 -7.72
CA LYS A 105 -3.54 -10.82 -6.70
C LYS A 105 -3.61 -9.37 -6.22
N TRP A 106 -3.46 -9.20 -4.92
CA TRP A 106 -3.17 -7.92 -4.30
C TRP A 106 -1.69 -7.62 -4.43
N ILE A 107 -1.35 -6.34 -4.60
CA ILE A 107 0.01 -5.90 -4.78
C ILE A 107 0.27 -4.74 -3.83
N ILE A 108 1.19 -4.91 -2.88
CA ILE A 108 1.76 -3.83 -2.08
C ILE A 108 2.81 -3.15 -2.96
N LYS A 109 2.46 -1.97 -3.45
CA LYS A 109 3.30 -1.19 -4.36
C LYS A 109 4.33 -0.37 -3.59
N SER A 110 3.96 0.18 -2.43
CA SER A 110 4.81 1.07 -1.64
C SER A 110 4.48 0.94 -0.16
N PHE A 111 5.51 0.87 0.68
CA PHE A 111 5.42 0.78 2.14
C PHE A 111 6.65 1.50 2.73
N HIS A 112 6.48 2.70 3.26
CA HIS A 112 7.60 3.52 3.76
C HIS A 112 7.11 4.57 4.77
N THR A 113 7.98 5.41 5.33
CA THR A 113 7.53 6.58 6.12
C THR A 113 6.89 7.63 5.23
N SER A 114 5.87 8.31 5.71
CA SER A 114 5.42 9.55 5.08
C SER A 114 6.52 10.59 5.23
N LYS A 115 6.91 11.28 4.15
CA LYS A 115 7.99 12.29 4.12
C LYS A 115 7.69 13.59 4.90
N HIS A 116 6.87 13.57 5.93
CA HIS A 116 6.61 14.73 6.78
C HIS A 116 6.82 14.42 8.26
N MET A 117 8.09 14.35 8.64
CA MET A 117 8.56 14.87 9.92
C MET A 117 9.88 15.61 9.61
N GLU A 118 9.76 16.83 9.11
CA GLU A 118 10.82 17.82 9.31
C GLU A 118 10.72 18.21 10.79
N HIS A 119 11.58 17.62 11.61
CA HIS A 119 12.01 18.28 12.83
C HIS A 119 13.17 19.19 12.43
N GLN A 120 12.87 20.48 12.30
CA GLN A 120 13.82 21.56 12.59
C GLN A 120 13.22 22.38 13.73
#